data_AF-A0A964PH51-F1
#
_entry.id   AF-A0A964PH51-F1
#
_cell.length_a   1.000
_cell.length_b   1.000
_cell.length_c   1.000
_cell.angle_alpha   90.00
_cell.angle_beta   90.00
_cell.angle_gamma   90.00
#
_symmetry.space_group_name_H-M   'P 1'
#
loop_
_entity.id
_entity.type
_entity.pdbx_description
1 polymer ?
#
loop_
_entity_poly.entity_id
_entity_poly.type
_entity_poly.pdbx_seq_one_letter_code
_entity_poly.pdbx_strand_id
1 'polypeptide(L)'
;MEAFLTVKEAARITGKSPSSIRRVIYPIIHDDAHADRAQIQPSVEEAMQLRMKGDNFAWRLSEELLRREMPAEAEAHKTTPLSPTKLSGHAEQDLLAMLQGELQIKNQQIVQQGELISKQMELISGLSERLREGNVLIGSLQQHLALPEGRAGNQPISVKMKRAPSTQSEKGSTIATKAAKPKKRFLSRLFG
;
A
#
# COMPACT_ATOMS: atom_id res chain seq x y z
N MET A 1 28.89 18.02 -16.51
CA MET A 1 28.18 18.53 -15.30
C MET A 1 27.31 17.40 -14.80
N GLU A 2 27.65 16.81 -13.67
CA GLU A 2 26.86 15.73 -13.08
C GLU A 2 25.53 16.31 -12.57
N ALA A 3 24.43 15.89 -13.18
CA ALA A 3 23.11 16.30 -12.74
C ALA A 3 22.71 15.47 -11.50
N PHE A 4 22.57 16.14 -10.36
CA PHE A 4 22.06 15.52 -9.13
C PHE A 4 20.54 15.55 -9.11
N LEU A 5 19.95 14.37 -9.25
CA LEU A 5 18.51 14.16 -9.29
C LEU A 5 17.99 13.82 -7.90
N THR A 6 16.82 14.32 -7.55
CA THR A 6 16.14 13.87 -6.33
C THR A 6 15.61 12.44 -6.51
N VAL A 7 15.37 11.73 -5.40
CA VAL A 7 14.78 10.37 -5.43
C VAL A 7 13.50 10.29 -6.27
N LYS A 8 12.70 11.36 -6.32
CA LYS A 8 11.46 11.40 -7.13
C LYS A 8 11.75 11.53 -8.63
N GLU A 9 12.73 12.35 -9.01
CA GLU A 9 13.10 12.52 -10.41
C GLU A 9 13.80 11.27 -10.94
N ALA A 10 14.68 10.68 -10.13
CA ALA A 10 15.31 9.41 -10.42
C ALA A 10 14.29 8.28 -10.64
N ALA A 11 13.21 8.25 -9.85
CA ALA A 11 12.12 7.27 -10.00
C ALA A 11 11.40 7.43 -11.35
N ARG A 12 11.20 8.68 -11.78
CA ARG A 12 10.55 8.98 -13.07
C ARG A 12 11.42 8.55 -14.25
N ILE A 13 12.73 8.77 -14.17
CA ILE A 13 13.67 8.47 -15.28
C ILE A 13 13.90 6.98 -15.41
N THR A 14 14.08 6.28 -14.29
CA THR A 14 14.37 4.83 -14.29
C THR A 14 13.12 3.96 -14.42
N GLY A 15 11.92 4.53 -14.26
CA GLY A 15 10.66 3.78 -14.19
C GLY A 15 10.51 2.93 -12.92
N LYS A 16 11.44 3.05 -11.96
CA LYS A 16 11.44 2.28 -10.72
C LYS A 16 10.76 3.07 -9.59
N SER A 17 10.27 2.35 -8.58
CA SER A 17 9.63 2.99 -7.44
C SER A 17 10.62 3.84 -6.61
N PRO A 18 10.19 4.95 -5.99
CA PRO A 18 11.03 5.71 -5.05
C PRO A 18 11.60 4.86 -3.91
N SER A 19 10.88 3.80 -3.50
CA SER A 19 11.35 2.87 -2.47
C SER A 19 12.52 2.02 -2.94
N SER A 20 12.53 1.61 -4.21
CA SER A 20 13.64 0.87 -4.83
C SER A 20 14.91 1.72 -4.85
N ILE A 21 14.78 2.99 -5.25
CA ILE A 21 15.90 3.93 -5.25
C ILE A 21 16.44 4.13 -3.83
N ARG A 22 15.58 4.32 -2.82
CA ARG A 22 16.04 4.42 -1.43
C ARG A 22 16.82 3.19 -0.96
N ARG A 23 16.44 1.98 -1.40
CA ARG A 23 17.17 0.75 -1.04
C ARG A 23 18.60 0.70 -1.57
N VAL A 24 18.86 1.32 -2.73
CA VAL A 24 20.22 1.43 -3.28
C VAL A 24 21.04 2.47 -2.52
N ILE A 25 20.43 3.59 -2.16
CA ILE A 25 21.11 4.69 -1.48
C ILE A 25 21.41 4.36 0.00
N TYR A 26 20.54 3.61 0.68
CA TYR A 26 20.68 3.36 2.12
C TYR A 26 22.01 2.71 2.53
N PRO A 27 22.50 1.64 1.87
CA PRO A 27 23.82 1.07 2.15
C PRO A 27 24.95 2.09 1.99
N ILE A 28 24.86 2.96 0.97
CA ILE A 28 25.88 3.97 0.64
C ILE A 28 25.86 5.14 1.64
N ILE A 29 24.70 5.47 2.22
CA ILE A 29 24.60 6.47 3.30
C ILE A 29 25.03 5.89 4.64
N HIS A 30 24.85 4.59 4.84
CA HIS A 30 25.18 3.94 6.11
C HIS A 30 26.69 3.71 6.26
N ASP A 31 27.40 3.53 5.15
CA ASP A 31 28.86 3.45 5.09
C ASP A 31 29.45 4.76 4.54
N ASP A 32 30.00 5.59 5.44
CA ASP A 32 30.59 6.87 5.09
C ASP A 32 31.85 6.72 4.20
N ALA A 33 32.49 5.55 4.18
CA ALA A 33 33.67 5.25 3.37
C ALA A 33 33.33 4.58 2.01
N HIS A 34 32.05 4.51 1.64
CA HIS A 34 31.63 3.86 0.40
C HIS A 34 32.20 4.57 -0.84
N ALA A 35 32.68 3.78 -1.82
CA ALA A 35 33.30 4.32 -3.04
C ALA A 35 32.38 5.29 -3.80
N ASP A 36 31.07 5.02 -3.78
CA ASP A 36 30.05 5.84 -4.45
C ASP A 36 29.47 6.95 -3.58
N ARG A 37 30.03 7.20 -2.39
CA ARG A 37 29.52 8.26 -1.49
C ARG A 37 29.62 9.65 -2.13
N ALA A 38 30.62 9.86 -2.98
CA ALA A 38 30.81 11.08 -3.77
C ALA A 38 29.67 11.34 -4.78
N GLN A 39 28.93 10.29 -5.17
CA GLN A 39 27.83 10.36 -6.11
C GLN A 39 26.48 10.69 -5.45
N ILE A 40 26.45 10.92 -4.14
CA ILE A 40 25.25 11.23 -3.36
C ILE A 40 25.42 12.56 -2.65
N GLN A 41 24.39 13.41 -2.74
CA GLN A 41 24.29 14.67 -2.02
C GLN A 41 23.15 14.64 -1.00
N PRO A 42 23.27 15.34 0.14
CA PRO A 42 24.44 16.11 0.60
C PRO A 42 25.66 15.23 0.97
N SER A 43 26.86 15.83 1.02
CA SER A 43 28.08 15.14 1.48
C SER A 43 27.95 14.70 2.94
N VAL A 44 28.87 13.87 3.47
CA VAL A 44 28.78 13.36 4.86
C VAL A 44 28.76 14.54 5.85
N GLU A 45 29.67 15.48 5.65
CA GLU A 45 29.82 16.68 6.48
C GLU A 45 28.58 17.58 6.40
N GLU A 46 28.06 17.82 5.20
CA GLU A 46 26.85 18.62 4.99
C GLU A 46 25.60 17.94 5.58
N ALA A 47 25.48 16.61 5.44
CA ALA A 47 24.38 15.84 6.01
C ALA A 47 24.40 15.90 7.53
N MET A 48 25.58 15.85 8.15
CA MET A 48 25.74 16.02 9.60
C MET A 48 25.37 17.44 10.03
N GLN A 49 25.82 18.48 9.32
CA GLN A 49 25.47 19.88 9.62
C GLN A 49 23.97 20.13 9.51
N LEU A 50 23.32 19.62 8.45
CA LEU A 50 21.87 19.76 8.25
C LEU A 50 21.07 18.99 9.33
N ARG A 51 21.55 17.82 9.76
CA ARG A 51 20.97 17.10 10.91
C ARG A 51 21.10 17.87 12.22
N MET A 52 22.27 18.45 12.49
CA MET A 52 22.51 19.26 13.69
C MET A 52 21.64 20.52 13.71
N LYS A 53 21.38 21.10 12.54
CA LYS A 53 20.53 22.27 12.37
C LYS A 53 19.02 21.95 12.45
N GLY A 54 18.65 20.67 12.37
CA GLY A 54 17.26 20.23 12.35
C GLY A 54 16.55 20.48 11.00
N ASP A 55 17.31 20.77 9.95
CA ASP A 55 16.77 21.03 8.61
C ASP A 55 16.51 19.69 7.90
N ASN A 56 15.29 19.52 7.38
CA ASN A 56 14.96 18.36 6.55
C ASN A 56 15.56 18.54 5.15
N PHE A 57 16.43 17.62 4.75
CA PHE A 57 17.01 17.59 3.40
C PHE A 57 16.56 16.36 2.62
N ALA A 58 16.49 16.51 1.31
CA ALA A 58 16.20 15.41 0.39
C ALA A 58 17.51 14.85 -0.16
N TRP A 59 17.64 13.53 -0.15
CA TRP A 59 18.76 12.85 -0.80
C TRP A 59 18.70 13.04 -2.32
N ARG A 60 19.84 13.44 -2.88
CA ARG A 60 20.05 13.57 -4.32
C ARG A 60 21.19 12.66 -4.74
N LEU A 61 21.13 12.20 -5.97
CA LEU A 61 22.01 11.15 -6.48
C LEU A 61 22.39 11.47 -7.92
N SER A 62 23.62 11.13 -8.28
CA SER A 62 24.14 11.37 -9.62
C SER A 62 23.49 10.43 -10.62
N GLU A 63 23.41 10.88 -11.86
CA GLU A 63 22.90 10.07 -12.96
C GLU A 63 23.79 8.85 -13.26
N GLU A 64 25.10 8.93 -12.96
CA GLU A 64 26.04 7.83 -13.17
C GLU A 64 25.76 6.64 -12.25
N LEU A 65 25.47 6.91 -10.97
CA LEU A 65 25.07 5.89 -10.00
C LEU A 65 23.78 5.20 -10.44
N LEU A 66 22.83 5.99 -10.95
CA LEU A 66 21.57 5.44 -11.48
C LEU A 66 21.81 4.53 -12.68
N ARG A 67 22.63 4.94 -13.65
CA ARG A 67 22.90 4.11 -14.84
C ARG A 67 23.59 2.80 -14.47
N ARG A 68 24.45 2.80 -13.46
CA ARG A 68 25.19 1.60 -13.04
C ARG A 68 24.34 0.61 -12.24
N GLU A 69 23.61 1.10 -11.23
CA GLU A 69 22.83 0.24 -10.33
C GLU A 69 21.43 -0.07 -10.88
N MET A 70 20.89 0.80 -11.74
CA MET A 70 19.56 0.68 -12.32
C MET A 70 19.60 1.05 -13.81
N PRO A 71 20.14 0.18 -14.69
CA PRO A 71 20.05 0.40 -16.12
C PRO A 71 18.57 0.62 -16.47
N ALA A 72 18.26 1.81 -16.97
CA ALA A 72 16.91 2.15 -17.34
C ALA A 72 16.43 1.14 -18.39
N GLU A 73 15.23 0.59 -18.25
CA GLU A 73 14.56 -0.19 -19.31
C GLU A 73 14.18 0.68 -20.53
N ALA A 74 14.83 1.83 -20.71
CA ALA A 74 14.71 2.66 -21.88
C ALA A 74 15.82 2.26 -22.86
N GLU A 75 15.41 1.76 -24.04
CA GLU A 75 16.22 1.47 -25.23
C GLU A 75 16.84 0.06 -25.36
N ALA A 76 16.03 -0.99 -25.22
CA ALA A 76 16.32 -2.30 -25.83
C ALA A 76 16.02 -2.35 -27.35
N HIS A 77 15.93 -1.20 -28.02
CA HIS A 77 15.59 -1.11 -29.45
C HIS A 77 16.51 -0.19 -30.24
N LYS A 78 17.84 -0.38 -30.15
CA LYS A 78 18.72 0.12 -31.21
C LYS A 78 20.10 -0.53 -31.29
N THR A 79 20.15 -1.83 -31.60
CA THR A 79 21.36 -2.40 -32.24
C THR A 79 20.98 -3.46 -33.26
N THR A 80 21.21 -3.10 -34.51
CA THR A 80 21.44 -3.94 -35.69
C THR A 80 22.03 -5.32 -35.35
N PRO A 81 21.47 -6.45 -35.84
CA PRO A 81 22.13 -7.74 -35.64
C PRO A 81 23.20 -7.93 -36.72
N LEU A 82 24.45 -7.61 -36.37
CA LEU A 82 25.60 -8.28 -36.98
C LEU A 82 25.76 -9.62 -36.26
N SER A 83 25.27 -10.66 -36.93
CA SER A 83 25.66 -12.08 -36.87
C SER A 83 26.28 -12.61 -35.56
N PRO A 84 25.57 -13.41 -34.74
CA PRO A 84 26.23 -14.20 -33.71
C PRO A 84 26.64 -15.56 -34.29
N THR A 85 27.92 -15.85 -34.10
CA THR A 85 28.55 -17.16 -34.18
C THR A 85 27.68 -18.22 -33.48
N LYS A 86 27.37 -19.31 -34.19
CA LYS A 86 26.40 -20.38 -33.86
C LYS A 86 26.73 -21.26 -32.63
N LEU A 87 27.51 -20.78 -31.66
CA LEU A 87 27.90 -21.54 -30.46
C LEU A 87 27.22 -21.03 -29.16
N SER A 88 26.52 -19.90 -29.20
CA SER A 88 25.83 -19.29 -28.03
C SER A 88 24.37 -19.75 -27.85
N GLY A 89 23.76 -20.35 -28.86
CA GLY A 89 22.30 -20.58 -28.88
C GLY A 89 21.80 -21.59 -27.85
N HIS A 90 22.64 -22.54 -27.42
CA HIS A 90 22.22 -23.59 -26.49
C HIS A 90 22.16 -23.10 -25.04
N ALA A 91 23.19 -22.38 -24.57
CA ALA A 91 23.19 -21.79 -23.22
C ALA A 91 22.08 -20.73 -23.06
N GLU A 92 21.79 -19.98 -24.13
CA GLU A 92 20.69 -19.02 -24.14
C GLU A 92 19.32 -19.72 -24.14
N GLN A 93 19.16 -20.82 -24.87
CA GLN A 93 17.94 -21.63 -24.83
C GLN A 93 17.70 -22.25 -23.45
N ASP A 94 18.75 -22.77 -22.79
CA ASP A 94 18.64 -23.36 -21.46
C ASP A 94 18.25 -22.30 -20.42
N LEU A 95 18.83 -21.09 -20.50
CA LEU A 95 18.46 -19.96 -19.65
C LEU A 95 17.01 -19.53 -19.90
N LEU A 96 16.59 -19.41 -21.16
CA LEU A 96 15.21 -19.05 -21.50
C LEU A 96 14.21 -20.12 -21.02
N ALA A 97 14.54 -21.40 -21.15
CA ALA A 97 13.71 -22.50 -20.65
C ALA A 97 13.59 -22.45 -19.11
N MET A 98 14.69 -22.17 -18.42
CA MET A 98 14.69 -22.00 -16.96
C MET A 98 13.82 -20.81 -16.53
N LEU A 99 13.98 -19.65 -17.18
CA LEU A 99 13.19 -18.45 -16.88
C LEU A 99 11.70 -18.66 -17.17
N GLN A 100 11.37 -19.36 -18.26
CA GLN A 100 9.98 -19.74 -18.56
C GLN A 100 9.41 -20.69 -17.49
N GLY A 101 10.18 -21.68 -17.05
CA GLY A 101 9.80 -22.57 -15.95
C GLY A 101 9.57 -21.81 -14.65
N GLU A 102 10.45 -20.88 -14.30
CA GLU A 102 10.30 -20.07 -13.10
C GLU A 102 9.07 -19.14 -13.18
N LEU A 103 8.83 -18.53 -14.36
CA LEU A 103 7.62 -17.74 -14.60
C LEU A 103 6.36 -18.58 -14.46
N GLN A 104 6.36 -19.80 -14.99
CA GLN A 104 5.23 -20.71 -14.87
C GLN A 104 4.95 -21.09 -13.40
N ILE A 105 5.99 -21.42 -12.64
CA ILE A 105 5.90 -21.73 -11.21
C ILE A 105 5.35 -20.53 -10.43
N LYS A 106 5.89 -19.32 -10.68
CA LYS A 106 5.40 -18.10 -10.04
C LYS A 106 3.95 -17.80 -10.40
N ASN A 107 3.57 -17.99 -11.66
CA ASN A 107 2.19 -17.78 -12.09
C ASN A 107 1.24 -18.78 -11.42
N GLN A 108 1.65 -20.04 -11.27
CA GLN A 108 0.89 -21.05 -10.51
C GLN A 108 0.76 -20.66 -9.03
N GLN A 109 1.82 -20.14 -8.42
CA GLN A 109 1.80 -19.67 -7.03
C GLN A 109 0.84 -18.49 -6.85
N ILE A 110 0.80 -17.55 -7.81
CA ILE A 110 -0.15 -16.43 -7.80
C ILE A 110 -1.59 -16.94 -7.83
N VAL A 111 -1.90 -17.93 -8.68
CA VAL A 111 -3.24 -18.54 -8.74
C VAL A 111 -3.61 -19.19 -7.40
N GLN A 112 -2.71 -19.99 -6.82
CA GLN A 112 -2.94 -20.63 -5.52
C GLN A 112 -3.16 -19.62 -4.40
N GLN A 113 -2.41 -18.52 -4.39
CA GLN A 113 -2.61 -17.43 -3.43
C GLN A 113 -3.95 -16.73 -3.65
N GLY A 114 -4.37 -16.52 -4.90
CA GLY A 114 -5.68 -15.96 -5.22
C GLY A 114 -6.83 -16.82 -4.69
N GLU A 115 -6.73 -18.14 -4.84
CA GLU A 115 -7.72 -19.08 -4.28
C GLU A 115 -7.76 -19.03 -2.76
N LEU A 116 -6.59 -18.98 -2.10
CA LEU A 116 -6.51 -18.87 -0.64
C LEU A 116 -7.15 -17.58 -0.13
N ILE A 117 -6.86 -16.45 -0.78
CA ILE A 117 -7.46 -15.15 -0.46
C ILE A 117 -8.98 -15.21 -0.62
N SER A 118 -9.46 -15.86 -1.68
CA SER A 118 -10.89 -16.00 -1.95
C SER A 118 -11.59 -16.78 -0.83
N LYS A 119 -10.99 -17.90 -0.39
CA LYS A 119 -11.50 -18.69 0.76
C LYS A 119 -11.49 -17.89 2.06
N GLN A 120 -10.42 -17.13 2.32
CA GLN A 120 -10.35 -16.27 3.51
C GLN A 120 -11.43 -15.17 3.47
N MET A 121 -11.68 -14.58 2.30
CA MET A 121 -12.70 -13.56 2.13
C MET A 121 -14.11 -14.11 2.34
N GLU A 122 -14.39 -15.33 1.89
CA GLU A 122 -15.64 -16.04 2.16
C GLU A 122 -15.84 -16.28 3.68
N LEU A 123 -14.80 -16.75 4.37
CA LEU A 123 -14.85 -16.95 5.83
C LEU A 123 -15.10 -15.64 6.59
N ILE A 124 -14.41 -14.56 6.20
CA ILE A 124 -14.60 -13.22 6.79
C ILE A 124 -16.02 -12.73 6.54
N SER A 125 -16.55 -12.93 5.32
CA SER A 125 -17.93 -12.57 4.98
C SER A 125 -18.94 -13.32 5.86
N GLY A 126 -18.80 -14.64 5.98
CA GLY A 126 -19.68 -15.47 6.82
C GLY A 126 -19.61 -15.11 8.31
N LEU A 127 -18.41 -14.83 8.84
CA LEU A 127 -18.25 -14.34 10.21
C LEU A 127 -18.88 -12.96 10.41
N SER A 128 -18.72 -12.07 9.43
CA SER A 128 -19.30 -10.71 9.47
C SER A 128 -20.82 -10.76 9.47
N GLU A 129 -21.43 -11.65 8.67
CA GLU A 129 -22.88 -11.83 8.67
C GLU A 129 -23.36 -12.39 10.01
N ARG A 130 -22.68 -13.40 10.57
CA ARG A 130 -23.01 -13.90 11.92
C ARG A 130 -22.91 -12.83 12.99
N LEU A 131 -21.87 -11.99 12.95
CA LEU A 131 -21.72 -10.88 13.88
C LEU A 131 -22.83 -9.85 13.70
N ARG A 132 -23.22 -9.56 12.46
CA ARG A 132 -24.34 -8.68 12.14
C ARG A 132 -25.65 -9.24 12.69
N GLU A 133 -25.95 -10.51 12.45
CA GLU A 133 -27.11 -11.21 13.00
C GLU A 133 -27.10 -11.20 14.53
N GLY A 134 -25.96 -11.48 15.15
CA GLY A 134 -25.77 -11.41 16.60
C GLY A 134 -26.02 -10.01 17.15
N ASN A 135 -25.51 -8.97 16.48
CA ASN A 135 -25.77 -7.58 16.86
C ASN A 135 -27.24 -7.18 16.73
N VAL A 136 -27.94 -7.68 15.70
CA VAL A 136 -29.38 -7.47 15.53
C VAL A 136 -30.16 -8.15 16.65
N LEU A 137 -29.82 -9.40 16.98
CA LEU A 137 -30.48 -10.16 18.05
C LEU A 137 -30.23 -9.55 19.44
N ILE A 138 -28.99 -9.14 19.72
CA ILE A 138 -28.66 -8.48 20.98
C ILE A 138 -29.34 -7.12 21.05
N GLY A 139 -29.39 -6.37 19.93
CA GLY A 139 -30.12 -5.11 19.85
C GLY A 139 -31.61 -5.28 20.13
N SER A 140 -32.26 -6.31 19.56
CA SER A 140 -33.67 -6.59 19.84
C SER A 140 -33.89 -7.05 21.29
N LEU A 141 -33.01 -7.89 21.84
CA LEU A 141 -33.06 -8.31 23.24
C LEU A 141 -32.88 -7.12 24.19
N GLN A 142 -31.93 -6.23 23.91
CA GLN A 142 -31.76 -4.99 24.67
C GLN A 142 -32.99 -4.09 24.57
N GLN A 143 -33.62 -3.98 23.40
CA GLN A 143 -34.89 -3.25 23.27
C GLN A 143 -35.99 -3.88 24.14
N HIS A 144 -36.13 -5.21 24.15
CA HIS A 144 -37.12 -5.90 24.98
C HIS A 144 -36.86 -5.75 26.48
N LEU A 145 -35.59 -5.79 26.92
CA LEU A 145 -35.22 -5.64 28.33
C LEU A 145 -35.19 -4.17 28.80
N ALA A 146 -34.94 -3.23 27.89
CA ALA A 146 -34.97 -1.80 28.18
C ALA A 146 -36.40 -1.23 28.22
N LEU A 147 -37.41 -1.99 27.78
CA LEU A 147 -38.79 -1.70 28.11
C LEU A 147 -39.01 -2.03 29.59
N PRO A 148 -39.34 -1.06 30.47
CA PRO A 148 -39.81 -1.39 31.80
C PRO A 148 -41.07 -2.26 31.66
N GLU A 149 -41.11 -3.39 32.37
CA GLU A 149 -42.29 -4.25 32.51
C GLU A 149 -43.52 -3.40 32.83
N GLY A 150 -44.32 -3.06 31.81
CA GLY A 150 -45.44 -2.16 32.00
C GLY A 150 -45.90 -1.37 30.78
N ARG A 151 -46.15 -2.02 29.64
CA ARG A 151 -47.21 -1.55 28.73
C ARG A 151 -47.78 -2.68 27.91
N ALA A 152 -48.83 -3.30 28.46
CA ALA A 152 -49.80 -4.04 27.67
C ALA A 152 -50.28 -3.16 26.50
N GLY A 153 -50.19 -3.68 25.29
CA GLY A 153 -50.55 -2.95 24.08
C GLY A 153 -50.32 -3.77 22.83
N ASN A 154 -51.16 -4.80 22.66
CA ASN A 154 -51.33 -5.50 21.40
C ASN A 154 -51.40 -4.51 20.23
N GLN A 155 -50.44 -4.57 19.31
CA GLN A 155 -50.56 -4.02 17.97
C GLN A 155 -50.19 -5.15 17.00
N PRO A 156 -51.17 -5.73 16.28
CA PRO A 156 -50.89 -6.78 15.33
C PRO A 156 -50.18 -6.20 14.10
N ILE A 157 -49.28 -7.02 13.57
CA ILE A 157 -48.56 -6.86 12.32
C ILE A 157 -49.57 -6.56 11.19
N SER A 158 -49.58 -5.33 10.67
CA SER A 158 -50.24 -5.01 9.40
C SER A 158 -49.18 -4.91 8.31
N VAL A 159 -49.05 -5.99 7.54
CA VAL A 159 -48.40 -5.99 6.24
C VAL A 159 -49.28 -5.20 5.28
N LYS A 160 -48.84 -4.04 4.81
CA LYS A 160 -49.38 -3.41 3.59
C LYS A 160 -48.27 -3.16 2.59
N MET A 161 -48.34 -3.97 1.55
CA MET A 161 -47.53 -3.95 0.34
C MET A 161 -47.97 -2.78 -0.56
N LYS A 162 -46.98 -2.17 -1.23
CA LYS A 162 -47.04 -1.52 -2.56
C LYS A 162 -47.67 -0.12 -2.69
N ARG A 163 -46.79 0.86 -2.98
CA ARG A 163 -46.60 1.56 -4.28
C ARG A 163 -46.41 3.08 -4.08
N ALA A 164 -45.25 3.59 -4.52
CA ALA A 164 -44.93 5.00 -4.75
C ALA A 164 -45.73 5.56 -5.97
N PRO A 165 -45.61 6.84 -6.40
CA PRO A 165 -44.74 7.93 -5.93
C PRO A 165 -45.43 9.33 -5.84
N SER A 166 -44.81 10.31 -5.17
CA SER A 166 -44.50 11.65 -5.74
C SER A 166 -44.01 12.66 -4.69
N THR A 167 -42.92 13.34 -5.09
CA THR A 167 -42.49 14.73 -4.82
C THR A 167 -43.11 15.53 -3.66
N GLN A 168 -42.27 16.01 -2.73
CA GLN A 168 -41.89 17.43 -2.69
C GLN A 168 -40.72 17.67 -1.72
N SER A 169 -39.87 18.61 -2.13
CA SER A 169 -38.65 19.07 -1.47
C SER A 169 -38.98 20.32 -0.66
N GLU A 170 -38.44 20.47 0.55
CA GLU A 170 -38.09 21.80 1.07
C GLU A 170 -37.00 21.75 2.15
N LYS A 171 -36.09 22.71 2.03
CA LYS A 171 -34.84 22.90 2.79
C LYS A 171 -35.08 23.75 4.04
N GLY A 172 -34.22 23.58 5.05
CA GLY A 172 -33.94 24.57 6.10
C GLY A 172 -33.45 23.90 7.38
N SER A 173 -32.14 23.70 7.57
CA SER A 173 -31.16 24.66 8.11
C SER A 173 -31.52 25.24 9.47
N THR A 174 -30.95 24.68 10.55
CA THR A 174 -30.47 25.43 11.72
C THR A 174 -29.30 24.69 12.38
N ILE A 175 -28.31 25.48 12.78
CA ILE A 175 -27.00 25.11 13.33
C ILE A 175 -27.00 25.33 14.85
N ALA A 176 -26.08 24.64 15.54
CA ALA A 176 -25.51 24.89 16.88
C ALA A 176 -26.15 24.08 18.03
N THR A 177 -25.40 23.35 18.87
CA THR A 177 -24.31 23.86 19.71
C THR A 177 -23.42 22.74 20.31
N LYS A 178 -22.11 23.01 20.28
CA LYS A 178 -20.98 22.65 21.18
C LYS A 178 -21.18 21.67 22.36
N ALA A 179 -20.26 20.72 22.51
CA ALA A 179 -19.35 20.61 23.68
C ALA A 179 -18.25 19.53 23.43
N ALA A 180 -17.04 19.80 23.90
CA ALA A 180 -15.84 19.00 23.63
C ALA A 180 -15.06 18.66 24.92
N LYS A 181 -14.41 17.47 24.90
CA LYS A 181 -13.24 16.97 25.68
C LYS A 181 -13.48 16.43 27.11
N PRO A 182 -12.59 15.58 27.71
CA PRO A 182 -11.27 15.06 27.27
C PRO A 182 -11.00 13.53 27.48
N LYS A 183 -9.79 13.10 27.05
CA LYS A 183 -9.18 11.75 27.03
C LYS A 183 -8.91 11.12 28.43
N LYS A 184 -9.01 9.78 28.55
CA LYS A 184 -8.22 8.95 29.51
C LYS A 184 -7.89 7.54 28.95
N ARG A 185 -6.58 7.35 28.71
CA ARG A 185 -5.72 6.15 28.78
C ARG A 185 -6.34 4.74 28.86
N PHE A 186 -6.04 3.89 27.86
CA PHE A 186 -6.00 2.42 27.99
C PHE A 186 -4.90 1.80 27.09
N LEU A 187 -3.65 2.24 27.26
CA LEU A 187 -2.48 1.51 26.76
C LEU A 187 -1.50 1.29 27.91
N SER A 188 -1.73 0.20 28.64
CA SER A 188 -0.73 -0.40 29.53
C SER A 188 -1.20 -1.78 29.94
N ARG A 189 -0.89 -2.76 29.09
CA ARG A 189 -0.75 -4.21 29.37
C ARG A 189 -0.36 -4.90 28.06
N LEU A 190 0.94 -4.86 27.74
CA LEU A 190 1.57 -5.81 26.80
C LEU A 190 3.10 -5.89 26.94
N PHE A 191 3.69 -5.26 27.96
CA PHE A 191 5.07 -5.56 28.36
C PHE A 191 5.13 -5.59 29.89
N GLY A 192 5.23 -6.81 30.40
CA GLY A 192 5.43 -7.22 31.78
C GLY A 192 5.73 -8.71 31.72
#